data_AF-A0A7X8I3H7-F1
#
_entry.id   AF-A0A7X8I3H7-F1
#
_cell.length_a   1.000
_cell.length_b   1.000
_cell.length_c   1.000
_cell.angle_alpha   90.00
_cell.angle_beta   90.00
_cell.angle_gamma   90.00
#
_symmetry.space_group_name_H-M   'P 1'
#
loop_
_entity.id
_entity.type
_entity.pdbx_description
1 polymer ?
#
loop_
_entity_poly.entity_id
_entity_poly.type
_entity_poly.pdbx_seq_one_letter_code
_entity_poly.pdbx_strand_id
1 'polypeptide(L)' 'MIRYRFSKDGDAKYLSHLDLLRVFDRAVRRADLPIEYSKGFNPRPKISFGPALAVGISGSGEYADMEFSDKID' A
#
# COMPACT_ATOMS: atom_id res chain seq x y z
N MET A 1 7.24 2.56 -11.51
CA MET A 1 7.29 1.94 -10.17
C MET A 1 7.93 2.94 -9.22
N ILE A 2 7.27 3.24 -8.10
CA ILE A 2 7.82 4.11 -7.05
C ILE A 2 7.83 3.31 -5.74
N ARG A 3 8.96 3.35 -5.03
CA ARG A 3 9.08 2.82 -3.68
C ARG A 3 8.82 3.92 -2.67
N TYR A 4 7.97 3.64 -1.69
CA TYR A 4 7.72 4.54 -0.58
C TYR A 4 7.95 3.83 0.75
N ARG A 5 8.28 4.63 1.76
CA ARG A 5 8.42 4.20 3.15
C ARG A 5 7.21 4.67 3.94
N PHE A 6 6.65 3.82 4.77
CA PHE A 6 5.60 4.18 5.71
C PHE A 6 5.97 3.70 7.12
N SER A 7 5.22 4.17 8.11
CA SER A 7 5.28 3.67 9.47
C SER A 7 3.92 3.14 9.90
N LYS A 8 3.94 2.23 10.86
CA LYS A 8 2.79 1.60 11.48
C LYS A 8 2.86 1.81 12.99
N ASP A 9 2.55 3.02 13.43
CA ASP A 9 2.62 3.45 14.83
C ASP A 9 1.23 3.66 15.45
N GLY A 10 1.18 3.81 16.78
CA GLY A 10 -0.07 4.04 17.52
C GLY A 10 -1.10 2.94 17.24
N ASP A 11 -2.33 3.34 16.90
CA ASP A 11 -3.41 2.40 16.59
C ASP A 11 -3.20 1.65 15.27
N ALA A 12 -2.38 2.20 14.35
CA ALA A 12 -2.13 1.56 13.07
C ALA A 12 -1.44 0.21 13.23
N LYS A 13 -0.70 -0.03 14.34
CA LYS A 13 -0.04 -1.31 14.65
C LYS A 13 -1.00 -2.49 14.72
N TYR A 14 -2.29 -2.25 14.96
CA TYR A 14 -3.32 -3.26 15.01
C TYR A 14 -3.92 -3.62 13.64
N LEU A 15 -3.56 -2.90 12.57
CA LEU A 15 -3.98 -3.25 11.21
C LEU A 15 -3.35 -4.59 10.80
N SER A 16 -4.15 -5.50 10.28
CA SER A 16 -3.62 -6.69 9.61
C SER A 16 -2.96 -6.31 8.28
N HIS A 17 -2.20 -7.24 7.70
CA HIS A 17 -1.64 -7.04 6.36
C HIS A 17 -2.75 -6.74 5.32
N LEU A 18 -3.87 -7.46 5.37
CA LEU A 18 -4.99 -7.23 4.46
C LEU A 18 -5.65 -5.87 4.66
N ASP A 19 -5.72 -5.38 5.90
CA ASP A 19 -6.24 -4.05 6.18
C ASP A 19 -5.30 -2.97 5.66
N LEU A 20 -3.98 -3.17 5.72
CA LEU A 20 -3.01 -2.28 5.08
C LEU A 20 -3.26 -2.20 3.57
N LEU A 21 -3.44 -3.32 2.88
CA LEU A 21 -3.78 -3.33 1.44
C LEU A 21 -5.03 -2.47 1.15
N ARG A 22 -6.08 -2.59 1.98
CA ARG A 22 -7.32 -1.82 1.83
C ARG A 22 -7.15 -0.33 2.14
N VAL A 23 -6.36 0.00 3.16
CA VAL A 23 -6.04 1.38 3.53
C VAL A 23 -5.30 2.07 2.40
N PHE A 24 -4.26 1.42 1.84
CA PHE A 24 -3.52 1.99 0.72
C PHE A 24 -4.36 2.06 -0.56
N ASP A 25 -5.15 1.04 -0.91
CA ASP A 25 -6.11 1.11 -2.04
C ASP A 25 -7.12 2.26 -1.88
N ARG A 26 -7.59 2.54 -0.66
CA ARG A 26 -8.47 3.68 -0.41
C ARG A 26 -7.72 5.02 -0.50
N ALA A 27 -6.52 5.10 0.05
CA ALA A 27 -5.73 6.33 0.09
C ALA A 27 -5.38 6.79 -1.33
N VAL A 28 -4.94 5.88 -2.18
CA VAL A 28 -4.53 6.17 -3.56
C VAL A 28 -5.71 6.56 -4.43
N ARG A 29 -6.87 5.91 -4.28
CA ARG A 29 -8.11 6.30 -4.95
C ARG A 29 -8.58 7.68 -4.50
N ARG A 30 -8.44 8.01 -3.22
CA ARG A 30 -8.81 9.33 -2.68
C ARG A 30 -7.84 10.43 -3.11
N ALA A 31 -6.60 10.09 -3.35
CA ALA A 31 -5.58 11.00 -3.85
C ALA A 31 -5.62 11.18 -5.38
N ASP A 32 -6.56 10.51 -6.06
CA ASP A 32 -6.71 10.53 -7.53
C ASP A 32 -5.41 10.18 -8.28
N LEU A 33 -4.63 9.24 -7.71
CA LEU A 33 -3.36 8.82 -8.30
C LEU A 33 -3.60 7.84 -9.46
N PRO A 34 -2.88 7.99 -10.59
CA PRO A 34 -2.99 7.12 -11.78
C PRO A 34 -2.33 5.74 -11.54
N ILE A 35 -2.90 4.94 -10.63
CA ILE A 35 -2.38 3.60 -10.32
C ILE A 35 -2.65 2.61 -11.44
N GLU A 36 -1.66 1.78 -11.72
CA GLU A 36 -1.80 0.63 -12.60
C GLU A 36 -2.58 -0.50 -11.91
N TYR A 37 -3.54 -1.11 -12.61
CA TYR A 37 -4.34 -2.22 -12.10
C TYR A 37 -3.92 -3.56 -12.73
N SER A 38 -4.20 -4.66 -12.04
CA SER A 38 -4.01 -6.00 -12.59
C SER A 38 -4.98 -6.27 -13.76
N LYS A 39 -4.53 -7.04 -14.76
CA LYS A 39 -5.27 -7.35 -15.99
C LYS A 39 -6.21 -8.57 -15.87
N GLY A 40 -6.61 -8.95 -14.66
CA GLY A 40 -7.45 -10.13 -14.39
C GLY A 40 -8.94 -9.81 -14.29
N PHE A 41 -9.77 -10.83 -14.06
CA PHE A 41 -11.23 -10.69 -13.89
C PHE A 41 -11.65 -9.81 -12.70
N ASN A 42 -10.77 -9.62 -11.71
CA ASN A 42 -10.96 -8.69 -10.60
C ASN A 42 -9.73 -7.78 -10.51
N PRO A 43 -9.74 -6.62 -11.18
CA PRO A 43 -8.63 -5.68 -11.16
C PRO A 43 -8.32 -5.24 -9.73
N ARG A 44 -7.05 -5.34 -9.35
CA ARG A 44 -6.53 -4.87 -8.06
C ARG A 44 -5.41 -3.87 -8.33
N PRO A 45 -5.27 -2.81 -7.52
CA PRO A 45 -4.14 -1.90 -7.65
C PRO A 45 -2.83 -2.69 -7.51
N LYS A 46 -1.87 -2.40 -8.36
CA LYS A 46 -0.55 -3.03 -8.30
C LYS A 46 0.31 -2.39 -7.21
N ILE A 47 0.07 -2.83 -5.99
CA ILE A 47 0.84 -2.45 -4.81
C ILE A 47 1.47 -3.71 -4.23
N SER A 48 2.79 -3.70 -4.07
CA SER A 48 3.55 -4.78 -3.44
C SER A 48 4.11 -4.29 -2.12
N PHE A 49 3.88 -5.03 -1.05
CA PHE A 49 4.37 -4.69 0.29
C PHE A 49 5.60 -5.53 0.61
N GLY A 50 6.52 -4.94 1.39
CA GLY A 50 7.57 -5.70 2.05
C GLY A 50 7.03 -6.69 3.09
N PRO A 51 7.94 -7.33 3.86
CA PRO A 51 7.55 -8.30 4.87
C PRO A 51 6.53 -7.73 5.86
N ALA A 52 5.45 -8.47 6.09
CA ALA A 52 4.41 -8.06 7.02
C ALA A 52 4.91 -8.19 8.47
N LEU A 53 4.64 -7.17 9.29
CA LEU A 53 4.80 -7.24 10.73
C LEU A 53 3.59 -7.94 11.36
N ALA A 54 3.82 -8.65 12.47
CA ALA A 54 2.75 -9.21 13.28
C ALA A 54 1.82 -8.09 13.80
N VAL A 55 0.54 -8.43 13.95
CA VAL A 55 -0.45 -7.49 14.52
C VAL A 55 -0.03 -7.12 15.95
N GLY A 56 -0.12 -5.84 16.28
CA GLY A 56 0.30 -5.30 17.58
C GLY A 56 1.75 -4.82 17.61
N ILE A 57 2.56 -5.13 16.60
CA ILE A 57 3.95 -4.65 16.47
C ILE A 57 3.98 -3.33 15.70
N SER A 58 4.64 -2.33 16.30
CA SER A 58 4.94 -1.05 15.66
C SER A 58 6.19 -1.14 14.79
N GLY A 59 6.25 -0.30 13.77
CA GLY A 59 7.39 -0.22 12.88
C GLY A 59 7.43 1.11 12.14
N SER A 60 8.63 1.55 11.76
CA SER A 60 8.88 2.88 11.17
C SER A 60 9.59 2.81 9.81
N GLY A 61 9.76 1.61 9.28
CA GLY A 61 10.71 1.32 8.19
C GLY A 61 10.12 0.41 7.14
N GLU A 62 8.80 0.33 7.06
CA GLU A 62 8.12 -0.56 6.13
C GLU A 62 8.17 0.04 4.73
N TYR A 63 8.49 -0.81 3.75
CA TYR A 63 8.55 -0.40 2.36
C TYR A 63 7.43 -1.05 1.57
N ALA A 64 6.92 -0.30 0.60
CA ALA A 64 6.03 -0.81 -0.41
C ALA A 64 6.33 -0.16 -1.76
N ASP A 65 6.00 -0.87 -2.81
CA ASP A 65 6.20 -0.50 -4.19
C ASP A 65 4.85 -0.37 -4.87
N MET A 66 4.71 0.64 -5.72
CA MET A 66 3.48 0.91 -6.46
C MET A 66 3.78 1.14 -7.93
N GLU A 67 2.96 0.55 -8.80
CA GLU A 67 2.97 0.82 -10.24
C GLU A 67 1.91 1.86 -10.60
N PHE A 68 2.27 2.74 -11.52
CA PHE A 68 1.42 3.82 -12.03
C PHE A 68 1.29 3.64 -13.55
N SER A 69 0.12 3.97 -14.10
CA SER A 69 -0.14 3.96 -15.54
C SER A 69 0.58 5.10 -16.25
N ASP A 70 0.75 6.22 -15.55
CA ASP A 70 1.36 7.45 -16.05
C ASP A 70 2.54 7.88 -15.20
N LYS A 71 3.36 8.79 -15.75
CA LYS A 71 4.46 9.39 -15.01
C LYS A 71 3.89 10.32 -13.93
N ILE A 72 4.31 10.10 -12.69
CA ILE A 72 4.02 11.01 -11.58
C ILE A 72 5.27 11.86 -11.37
N ASP A 73 5.11 13.18 -11.49
CA ASP A 73 6.14 14.19 -11.24
C ASP A 73 6.07 14.73 -9.80
#